data_AF-A0A8T3NJ98-F1
#
_entry.id   AF-A0A8T3NJ98-F1
#
_cell.length_a   1.000
_cell.length_b   1.000
_cell.length_c   1.000
_cell.angle_alpha   90.00
_cell.angle_beta   90.00
_cell.angle_gamma   90.00
#
_symmetry.space_group_name_H-M   'P 1'
#
loop_
_entity.id
_entity.type
_entity.pdbx_description
1 polymer ?
#
loop_
_entity_poly.entity_id
_entity_poly.type
_entity_poly.pdbx_seq_one_letter_code
_entity_poly.pdbx_strand_id
1 'polypeptide(L)'
;MSAYGELVAFWSGASDLMPGDSNGTLDVFVKDLQSGALEAISVASDGTAGNGPSLNAVLSANGQLVAFESRASNLVAGDANRSSDIFVKDRLTGVVERVSMAADGRDGNDGSHRPALSADGRFVAFWSEAGNLVPDDTNQSYANGGYDIFVKDRQSGALERVSVAADGAEGIADSVAPSISADGRFVAFGSFAANLVPGDTNDVPDVFVKDRLTGAVERVSLTADGAQGDGDSFWNPHISGDGRFVAFWSEASNLVPGDTNGVPDVFVKDRQTGALERISLADQGAEGNGASYNPTLSADGRLLAFWSEAGNLVPDDTNGALDVFVRDRQTGAVEHVSLAADGTASDGASYSPTLSADGRLVAFWSEASNLVAGDSNGKLDVFTVDRSAPAGP
;
A
#
# COMPACT_ATOMS: atom_id res chain seq x y z
N MET A 1 7.73 3.36 4.18
CA MET A 1 8.94 3.55 5.03
C MET A 1 9.94 2.42 4.76
N SER A 2 11.24 2.59 5.01
CA SER A 2 12.20 1.46 4.99
C SER A 2 12.02 0.55 6.22
N ALA A 3 12.50 -0.70 6.14
CA ALA A 3 12.26 -1.70 7.20
C ALA A 3 12.81 -1.27 8.57
N TYR A 4 13.95 -0.59 8.60
CA TYR A 4 14.59 -0.12 9.83
C TYR A 4 14.11 1.26 10.30
N GLY A 5 13.17 1.88 9.57
CA GLY A 5 12.66 3.22 9.92
C GLY A 5 13.70 4.33 9.76
N GLU A 6 14.66 4.17 8.85
CA GLU A 6 15.68 5.20 8.60
C GLU A 6 15.27 6.16 7.48
N LEU A 7 14.42 5.69 6.56
CA LEU A 7 14.02 6.43 5.38
C LEU A 7 12.50 6.44 5.19
N VAL A 8 11.98 7.58 4.73
CA VAL A 8 10.60 7.74 4.27
C VAL A 8 10.60 8.25 2.85
N ALA A 9 9.98 7.48 1.95
CA ALA A 9 9.65 7.94 0.61
C ALA A 9 8.27 8.61 0.63
N PHE A 10 8.15 9.72 -0.06
CA PHE A 10 6.91 10.49 -0.18
C PHE A 10 6.89 11.23 -1.52
N TRP A 11 5.75 11.80 -1.87
CA TRP A 11 5.63 12.69 -3.01
C TRP A 11 5.06 14.03 -2.60
N SER A 12 5.46 15.07 -3.32
CA SER A 12 5.02 16.43 -3.05
C SER A 12 4.97 17.24 -4.34
N GLY A 13 4.06 18.20 -4.40
CA GLY A 13 4.02 19.21 -5.47
C GLY A 13 4.66 20.54 -5.07
N ALA A 14 5.35 20.58 -3.94
CA ALA A 14 6.00 21.78 -3.43
C ALA A 14 7.33 22.03 -4.16
N SER A 15 7.39 23.10 -4.95
CA SER A 15 8.55 23.47 -5.77
C SER A 15 9.73 24.06 -4.99
N ASP A 16 9.67 24.07 -3.67
CA ASP A 16 10.69 24.65 -2.77
C ASP A 16 11.26 23.64 -1.76
N LEU A 17 10.89 22.36 -1.85
CA LEU A 17 11.47 21.31 -1.01
C LEU A 17 12.94 21.03 -1.31
N MET A 18 13.34 21.12 -2.59
CA MET A 18 14.70 20.87 -3.02
C MET A 18 15.11 21.81 -4.16
N PRO A 19 16.31 22.42 -4.12
CA PRO A 19 16.84 23.17 -5.26
C PRO A 19 16.91 22.30 -6.52
N GLY A 20 16.27 22.76 -7.59
CA GLY A 20 16.21 22.03 -8.88
C GLY A 20 14.87 21.34 -9.15
N ASP A 21 13.99 21.24 -8.14
CA ASP A 21 12.59 20.94 -8.36
C ASP A 21 11.90 22.16 -9.00
N SER A 22 11.69 22.11 -10.31
CA SER A 22 11.18 23.25 -11.09
C SER A 22 10.10 22.88 -12.11
N ASN A 23 9.67 21.61 -12.14
CA ASN A 23 8.71 21.14 -13.14
C ASN A 23 7.27 21.53 -12.77
N GLY A 24 7.01 21.91 -11.50
CA GLY A 24 5.68 22.31 -11.01
C GLY A 24 4.68 21.16 -10.97
N THR A 25 5.16 19.92 -10.89
CA THR A 25 4.35 18.70 -10.82
C THR A 25 4.57 17.97 -9.49
N LEU A 26 3.95 16.80 -9.31
CA LEU A 26 4.27 15.95 -8.18
C LEU A 26 5.62 15.25 -8.44
N ASP A 27 6.50 15.26 -7.45
CA ASP A 27 7.78 14.58 -7.50
C ASP A 27 7.95 13.66 -6.31
N VAL A 28 8.77 12.62 -6.49
CA VAL A 28 9.08 11.65 -5.43
C VAL A 28 10.38 12.02 -4.76
N PHE A 29 10.37 12.00 -3.45
CA PHE A 29 11.53 12.27 -2.60
C PHE A 29 11.72 11.16 -1.56
N VAL A 30 12.94 11.04 -1.07
CA VAL A 30 13.28 10.24 0.11
C VAL A 30 13.90 11.15 1.16
N LYS A 31 13.34 11.10 2.38
CA LYS A 31 13.88 11.73 3.57
C LYS A 31 14.64 10.70 4.40
N ASP A 32 15.89 11.02 4.73
CA ASP A 32 16.65 10.32 5.76
C ASP A 32 16.31 10.91 7.13
N LEU A 33 15.74 10.08 8.01
CA LEU A 33 15.23 10.51 9.31
C LEU A 33 16.35 10.74 10.34
N GLN A 34 17.56 10.21 10.12
CA GLN A 34 18.68 10.38 11.04
C GLN A 34 19.45 11.68 10.77
N SER A 35 19.76 11.93 9.50
CA SER A 35 20.54 13.09 9.05
C SER A 35 19.67 14.29 8.68
N GLY A 36 18.38 14.06 8.40
CA GLY A 36 17.50 15.06 7.83
C GLY A 36 17.77 15.33 6.35
N ALA A 37 18.64 14.58 5.69
CA ALA A 37 18.91 14.75 4.26
C ALA A 37 17.68 14.42 3.42
N LEU A 38 17.45 15.21 2.38
CA LEU A 38 16.40 14.97 1.38
C LEU A 38 17.08 14.58 0.06
N GLU A 39 16.50 13.61 -0.65
CA GLU A 39 16.95 13.13 -1.95
C GLU A 39 15.78 13.14 -2.95
N ALA A 40 15.97 13.71 -4.15
CA ALA A 40 15.01 13.61 -5.24
C ALA A 40 15.16 12.25 -5.96
N ILE A 41 14.03 11.56 -6.16
CA ILE A 41 13.99 10.21 -6.73
C ILE A 41 13.47 10.19 -8.16
N SER A 42 12.47 11.03 -8.49
CA SER A 42 11.92 11.20 -9.84
C SER A 42 12.87 11.97 -10.77
N VAL A 43 14.13 11.56 -10.79
CA VAL A 43 15.21 12.09 -11.61
C VAL A 43 15.84 10.96 -12.42
N ALA A 44 16.11 11.23 -13.69
CA ALA A 44 16.75 10.29 -14.61
C ALA A 44 18.16 9.92 -14.13
N SER A 45 18.76 8.91 -14.77
CA SER A 45 20.10 8.41 -14.39
C SER A 45 21.23 9.44 -14.56
N ASP A 46 21.03 10.45 -15.41
CA ASP A 46 21.95 11.57 -15.62
C ASP A 46 21.70 12.77 -14.69
N GLY A 47 20.72 12.64 -13.77
CA GLY A 47 20.32 13.67 -12.82
C GLY A 47 19.32 14.68 -13.38
N THR A 48 18.85 14.55 -14.62
CA THR A 48 17.78 15.40 -15.15
C THR A 48 16.46 15.13 -14.43
N ALA A 49 15.73 16.19 -14.06
CA ALA A 49 14.43 16.06 -13.41
C ALA A 49 13.38 15.45 -14.36
N GLY A 50 12.48 14.63 -13.82
CA GLY A 50 11.31 14.14 -14.54
C GLY A 50 10.44 15.29 -15.05
N ASN A 51 9.85 15.12 -16.23
CA ASN A 51 9.01 16.12 -16.90
C ASN A 51 7.50 15.89 -16.73
N GLY A 52 7.12 15.05 -15.77
CA GLY A 52 5.73 14.70 -15.48
C GLY A 52 5.56 14.23 -14.04
N PRO A 53 4.30 14.17 -13.55
CA PRO A 53 4.02 13.82 -12.17
C PRO A 53 4.49 12.40 -11.82
N SER A 54 5.04 12.26 -10.62
CA SER A 54 5.52 11.02 -10.02
C SER A 54 4.96 10.87 -8.60
N LEU A 55 4.50 9.66 -8.25
CA LEU A 55 3.81 9.39 -6.97
C LEU A 55 3.91 7.90 -6.58
N ASN A 56 3.21 7.51 -5.51
CA ASN A 56 3.07 6.11 -5.06
C ASN A 56 4.41 5.41 -4.81
N ALA A 57 5.34 6.11 -4.16
CA ALA A 57 6.69 5.61 -3.92
C ALA A 57 6.75 4.58 -2.79
N VAL A 58 7.49 3.50 -3.00
CA VAL A 58 7.75 2.43 -2.02
C VAL A 58 9.23 2.11 -1.96
N LEU A 59 9.72 1.75 -0.77
CA LEU A 59 11.13 1.45 -0.51
C LEU A 59 11.36 -0.06 -0.38
N SER A 60 12.52 -0.55 -0.85
CA SER A 60 13.03 -1.84 -0.40
C SER A 60 13.33 -1.81 1.11
N ALA A 61 13.48 -2.99 1.73
CA ALA A 61 13.68 -3.09 3.18
C ALA A 61 14.92 -2.30 3.65
N ASN A 62 16.03 -2.40 2.92
CA ASN A 62 17.25 -1.64 3.18
C ASN A 62 17.21 -0.19 2.67
N GLY A 63 16.13 0.21 2.00
CA GLY A 63 15.95 1.56 1.46
C GLY A 63 16.86 1.92 0.28
N GLN A 64 17.58 0.96 -0.32
CA GLN A 64 18.42 1.22 -1.49
C GLN A 64 17.60 1.45 -2.77
N LEU A 65 16.50 0.71 -2.92
CA LEU A 65 15.65 0.76 -4.10
C LEU A 65 14.37 1.52 -3.78
N VAL A 66 13.95 2.39 -4.70
CA VAL A 66 12.66 3.07 -4.65
C VAL A 66 11.88 2.71 -5.90
N ALA A 67 10.74 2.03 -5.75
CA ALA A 67 9.80 1.88 -6.86
C ALA A 67 8.77 3.01 -6.80
N PHE A 68 8.39 3.56 -7.94
CA PHE A 68 7.43 4.65 -8.02
C PHE A 68 6.70 4.66 -9.36
N GLU A 69 5.52 5.27 -9.36
CA GLU A 69 4.75 5.54 -10.56
C GLU A 69 5.18 6.91 -11.13
N SER A 70 5.30 7.02 -12.45
CA SER A 70 5.56 8.31 -13.09
C SER A 70 4.97 8.41 -14.50
N ARG A 71 4.48 9.60 -14.86
CA ARG A 71 4.11 9.97 -16.25
C ARG A 71 5.25 10.67 -16.99
N ALA A 72 6.44 10.73 -16.39
CA ALA A 72 7.58 11.45 -16.96
C ALA A 72 8.26 10.63 -18.07
N SER A 73 8.03 11.06 -19.31
CA SER A 73 8.62 10.50 -20.54
C SER A 73 10.16 10.56 -20.66
N ASN A 74 10.86 11.20 -19.71
CA ASN A 74 12.31 11.43 -19.78
C ASN A 74 13.11 10.76 -18.64
N LEU A 75 12.48 9.93 -17.79
CA LEU A 75 13.22 9.22 -16.75
C LEU A 75 14.13 8.11 -17.30
N VAL A 76 13.66 7.45 -18.37
CA VAL A 76 14.39 6.42 -19.11
C VAL A 76 14.19 6.66 -20.61
N ALA A 77 15.22 6.44 -21.43
CA ALA A 77 15.10 6.57 -22.87
C ALA A 77 14.13 5.53 -23.45
N GLY A 78 13.33 5.95 -24.44
CA GLY A 78 12.40 5.05 -25.12
C GLY A 78 11.00 4.98 -24.50
N ASP A 79 10.75 5.70 -23.40
CA ASP A 79 9.41 5.88 -22.87
C ASP A 79 8.55 6.76 -23.81
N ALA A 80 7.66 6.12 -24.55
CA ALA A 80 6.88 6.76 -25.61
C ALA A 80 5.36 6.59 -25.47
N ASN A 81 4.87 5.81 -24.50
CA ASN A 81 3.45 5.50 -24.35
C ASN A 81 2.64 6.70 -23.79
N ARG A 82 3.31 7.69 -23.19
CA ARG A 82 2.71 8.88 -22.55
C ARG A 82 1.70 8.55 -21.45
N SER A 83 1.82 7.36 -20.85
CA SER A 83 0.98 6.92 -19.74
C SER A 83 1.80 6.87 -18.45
N SER A 84 1.16 6.55 -17.32
CA SER A 84 1.91 6.25 -16.09
C SER A 84 2.66 4.93 -16.27
N ASP A 85 3.94 4.90 -15.92
CA ASP A 85 4.78 3.72 -15.91
C ASP A 85 5.35 3.50 -14.50
N ILE A 86 5.78 2.26 -14.23
CA ILE A 86 6.48 1.93 -12.98
C ILE A 86 7.98 1.96 -13.22
N PHE A 87 8.67 2.70 -12.36
CA PHE A 87 10.12 2.82 -12.37
C PHE A 87 10.71 2.33 -11.05
N VAL A 88 11.95 1.84 -11.10
CA VAL A 88 12.77 1.58 -9.91
C VAL A 88 14.05 2.42 -10.00
N LYS A 89 14.30 3.24 -8.98
CA LYS A 89 15.56 3.95 -8.77
C LYS A 89 16.44 3.16 -7.82
N ASP A 90 17.67 2.86 -8.23
CA ASP A 90 18.74 2.45 -7.32
C ASP A 90 19.46 3.70 -6.81
N ARG A 91 19.30 3.98 -5.51
CA ARG A 91 19.85 5.18 -4.85
C ARG A 91 21.36 5.14 -4.69
N LEU A 92 21.98 3.96 -4.71
CA LEU A 92 23.42 3.80 -4.59
C LEU A 92 24.13 4.14 -5.91
N THR A 93 23.56 3.72 -7.04
CA THR A 93 24.15 3.87 -8.37
C THR A 93 23.57 5.02 -9.17
N GLY A 94 22.39 5.52 -8.78
CA GLY A 94 21.63 6.50 -9.53
C GLY A 94 20.87 5.94 -10.73
N VAL A 95 20.97 4.62 -11.00
CA VAL A 95 20.30 4.00 -12.16
C VAL A 95 18.79 4.01 -11.98
N VAL A 96 18.07 4.40 -13.04
CA VAL A 96 16.62 4.28 -13.17
C VAL A 96 16.31 3.21 -14.20
N GLU A 97 15.43 2.29 -13.85
CA GLU A 97 14.87 1.32 -14.77
C GLU A 97 13.35 1.45 -14.83
N ARG A 98 12.76 1.23 -16.00
CA ARG A 98 11.32 1.05 -16.16
C ARG A 98 11.00 -0.44 -16.03
N VAL A 99 10.05 -0.80 -15.18
CA VAL A 99 9.69 -2.21 -14.89
C VAL A 99 8.34 -2.62 -15.46
N SER A 100 7.48 -1.67 -15.84
CA SER A 100 6.21 -1.87 -16.56
C SER A 100 6.40 -2.11 -18.07
N MET A 101 7.31 -3.02 -18.44
CA MET A 101 7.54 -3.41 -19.84
C MET A 101 7.38 -4.91 -20.01
N ALA A 102 6.89 -5.30 -21.20
CA ALA A 102 6.83 -6.69 -21.61
C ALA A 102 8.21 -7.36 -21.50
N ALA A 103 8.24 -8.69 -21.35
CA ALA A 103 9.49 -9.44 -21.16
C ALA A 103 10.47 -9.30 -22.34
N ASP A 104 9.99 -8.96 -23.54
CA ASP A 104 10.79 -8.68 -24.73
C ASP A 104 11.24 -7.20 -24.87
N GLY A 105 10.94 -6.37 -23.87
CA GLY A 105 11.32 -4.96 -23.80
C GLY A 105 10.37 -4.00 -24.50
N ARG A 106 9.22 -4.46 -25.01
CA ARG A 106 8.18 -3.56 -25.54
C ARG A 106 7.47 -2.80 -24.42
N ASP A 107 7.14 -1.55 -24.71
CA ASP A 107 6.33 -0.69 -23.85
C ASP A 107 4.91 -1.24 -23.67
N GLY A 108 4.37 -1.06 -22.46
CA GLY A 108 2.94 -1.16 -22.20
C GLY A 108 2.17 -0.18 -23.08
N ASN A 109 1.03 -0.61 -23.62
CA ASN A 109 0.15 0.23 -24.43
C ASN A 109 -0.81 1.10 -23.61
N ASP A 110 -0.79 0.99 -22.28
CA ASP A 110 -1.58 1.80 -21.35
C ASP A 110 -0.89 1.94 -19.97
N GLY A 111 -1.56 2.56 -19.00
CA GLY A 111 -1.01 2.92 -17.69
C GLY A 111 -0.68 1.73 -16.77
N SER A 112 0.32 1.93 -15.92
CA SER A 112 0.66 1.07 -14.77
C SER A 112 0.75 1.91 -13.50
N HIS A 113 0.27 1.36 -12.38
CA HIS A 113 0.13 2.12 -11.14
C HIS A 113 0.44 1.29 -9.89
N ARG A 114 0.63 2.00 -8.78
CA ARG A 114 0.79 1.47 -7.40
C ARG A 114 1.76 0.29 -7.28
N PRO A 115 3.08 0.55 -7.37
CA PRO A 115 4.06 -0.51 -7.19
C PRO A 115 4.17 -0.98 -5.74
N ALA A 116 4.51 -2.25 -5.57
CA ALA A 116 4.93 -2.87 -4.31
C ALA A 116 6.25 -3.64 -4.51
N LEU A 117 7.11 -3.66 -3.49
CA LEU A 117 8.45 -4.26 -3.56
C LEU A 117 8.61 -5.44 -2.59
N SER A 118 9.29 -6.50 -3.05
CA SER A 118 9.90 -7.48 -2.13
C SER A 118 10.97 -6.80 -1.25
N ALA A 119 11.35 -7.42 -0.13
CA ALA A 119 12.26 -6.81 0.83
C ALA A 119 13.64 -6.48 0.22
N ASP A 120 14.15 -7.35 -0.65
CA ASP A 120 15.38 -7.14 -1.42
C ASP A 120 15.18 -6.26 -2.67
N GLY A 121 13.93 -5.90 -2.98
CA GLY A 121 13.50 -5.20 -4.17
C GLY A 121 13.81 -5.94 -5.47
N ARG A 122 13.94 -7.27 -5.45
CA ARG A 122 14.04 -8.08 -6.67
C ARG A 122 12.71 -8.16 -7.42
N PHE A 123 11.61 -8.31 -6.70
CA PHE A 123 10.28 -8.43 -7.29
C PHE A 123 9.50 -7.13 -7.13
N VAL A 124 8.92 -6.65 -8.23
CA VAL A 124 8.02 -5.50 -8.23
C VAL A 124 6.63 -5.96 -8.65
N ALA A 125 5.65 -5.87 -7.75
CA ALA A 125 4.25 -6.05 -8.10
C ALA A 125 3.64 -4.69 -8.48
N PHE A 126 2.75 -4.66 -9.46
CA PHE A 126 2.01 -3.46 -9.86
C PHE A 126 0.73 -3.86 -10.58
N TRP A 127 -0.22 -2.94 -10.72
CA TRP A 127 -1.38 -3.18 -11.59
C TRP A 127 -1.24 -2.40 -12.89
N SER A 128 -1.81 -2.89 -13.99
CA SER A 128 -1.75 -2.21 -15.29
C SER A 128 -3.00 -2.42 -16.13
N GLU A 129 -3.34 -1.43 -16.94
CA GLU A 129 -4.37 -1.47 -18.00
C GLU A 129 -3.80 -1.97 -19.34
N ALA A 130 -2.47 -2.12 -19.41
CA ALA A 130 -1.76 -2.43 -20.65
C ALA A 130 -1.87 -3.91 -21.01
N GLY A 131 -2.84 -4.28 -21.83
CA GLY A 131 -2.98 -5.68 -22.23
C GLY A 131 -2.07 -6.14 -23.38
N ASN A 132 -0.86 -5.57 -23.45
CA ASN A 132 0.23 -6.06 -24.30
C ASN A 132 1.51 -6.43 -23.50
N LEU A 133 1.44 -6.37 -22.16
CA LEU A 133 2.53 -6.71 -21.25
C LEU A 133 2.86 -8.21 -21.26
N VAL A 134 1.83 -9.05 -21.38
CA VAL A 134 1.95 -10.50 -21.56
C VAL A 134 1.11 -10.96 -22.75
N PRO A 135 1.42 -12.13 -23.36
CA PRO A 135 0.50 -12.75 -24.32
C PRO A 135 -0.84 -13.10 -23.65
N ASP A 136 -1.91 -13.13 -24.44
CA ASP A 136 -3.25 -13.58 -24.00
C ASP A 136 -3.84 -12.77 -22.84
N ASP A 137 -3.50 -11.49 -22.78
CA ASP A 137 -4.21 -10.48 -22.00
C ASP A 137 -5.39 -9.95 -22.81
N THR A 138 -6.57 -10.54 -22.57
CA THR A 138 -7.78 -10.37 -23.39
C THR A 138 -8.98 -9.86 -22.60
N ASN A 139 -8.87 -9.74 -21.27
CA ASN A 139 -9.94 -9.28 -20.39
C ASN A 139 -10.12 -7.73 -20.37
N GLN A 140 -9.44 -6.99 -21.25
CA GLN A 140 -9.55 -5.53 -21.50
C GLN A 140 -10.97 -5.01 -21.86
N SER A 141 -12.01 -5.83 -21.72
CA SER A 141 -13.36 -5.61 -22.27
C SER A 141 -14.26 -4.66 -21.46
N TYR A 142 -13.78 -4.10 -20.34
CA TYR A 142 -14.51 -3.10 -19.57
C TYR A 142 -14.21 -1.69 -20.08
N ALA A 143 -15.23 -0.84 -20.13
CA ALA A 143 -15.19 0.48 -20.80
C ALA A 143 -14.16 1.48 -20.22
N ASN A 144 -13.40 1.09 -19.20
CA ASN A 144 -12.34 1.87 -18.55
C ASN A 144 -11.01 1.09 -18.36
N GLY A 145 -10.74 0.06 -19.19
CA GLY A 145 -9.52 -0.76 -19.08
C GLY A 145 -9.68 -1.90 -18.08
N GLY A 146 -9.10 -3.07 -18.39
CA GLY A 146 -9.08 -4.23 -17.50
C GLY A 146 -7.81 -4.19 -16.66
N TYR A 147 -7.89 -3.83 -15.38
CA TYR A 147 -6.70 -3.82 -14.52
C TYR A 147 -6.25 -5.26 -14.23
N ASP A 148 -5.00 -5.57 -14.50
CA ASP A 148 -4.37 -6.83 -14.12
C ASP A 148 -3.18 -6.61 -13.19
N ILE A 149 -2.92 -7.59 -12.31
CA ILE A 149 -1.75 -7.57 -11.43
C ILE A 149 -0.59 -8.26 -12.13
N PHE A 150 0.55 -7.59 -12.16
CA PHE A 150 1.79 -8.13 -12.71
C PHE A 150 2.89 -8.17 -11.66
N VAL A 151 3.82 -9.11 -11.81
CA VAL A 151 5.10 -9.10 -11.07
C VAL A 151 6.27 -9.15 -12.05
N LYS A 152 7.18 -8.17 -11.91
CA LYS A 152 8.47 -8.15 -12.59
C LYS A 152 9.54 -8.76 -11.69
N ASP A 153 10.24 -9.79 -12.17
CA ASP A 153 11.52 -10.22 -11.62
C ASP A 153 12.64 -9.42 -12.26
N ARG A 154 13.20 -8.47 -11.52
CA ARG A 154 14.26 -7.58 -12.03
C ARG A 154 15.57 -8.30 -12.30
N GLN A 155 15.79 -9.48 -11.70
CA GLN A 155 17.02 -10.23 -11.91
C GLN A 155 16.98 -11.02 -13.23
N SER A 156 15.85 -11.66 -13.53
CA SER A 156 15.70 -12.47 -14.76
C SER A 156 15.10 -11.69 -15.93
N GLY A 157 14.46 -10.55 -15.66
CA GLY A 157 13.67 -9.79 -16.63
C GLY A 157 12.28 -10.37 -16.89
N ALA A 158 11.92 -11.49 -16.26
CA ALA A 158 10.63 -12.13 -16.42
C ALA A 158 9.50 -11.22 -15.91
N LEU A 159 8.40 -11.19 -16.66
CA LEU A 159 7.15 -10.54 -16.27
C LEU A 159 6.05 -11.61 -16.29
N GLU A 160 5.26 -11.67 -15.23
CA GLU A 160 4.12 -12.59 -15.15
C GLU A 160 2.86 -11.85 -14.70
N ARG A 161 1.70 -12.31 -15.20
CA ARG A 161 0.39 -11.89 -14.70
C ARG A 161 0.00 -12.77 -13.51
N VAL A 162 -0.27 -12.13 -12.39
CA VAL A 162 -0.59 -12.74 -11.10
C VAL A 162 -2.10 -12.92 -10.91
N SER A 163 -2.92 -12.03 -11.48
CA SER A 163 -4.40 -12.06 -11.47
C SER A 163 -5.00 -13.17 -12.36
N VAL A 164 -4.47 -14.38 -12.24
CA VAL A 164 -4.96 -15.58 -12.93
C VAL A 164 -5.34 -16.66 -11.93
N ALA A 165 -6.33 -17.47 -12.29
CA ALA A 165 -6.73 -18.65 -11.53
C ALA A 165 -5.58 -19.67 -11.40
N ALA A 166 -5.77 -20.69 -10.56
CA ALA A 166 -4.72 -21.68 -10.29
C ALA A 166 -4.31 -22.51 -11.51
N ASP A 167 -5.19 -22.66 -12.50
CA ASP A 167 -4.94 -23.32 -13.77
C ASP A 167 -4.38 -22.37 -14.86
N GLY A 168 -4.17 -21.09 -14.52
CA GLY A 168 -3.69 -20.06 -15.42
C GLY A 168 -4.79 -19.35 -16.22
N ALA A 169 -6.06 -19.68 -16.00
CA ALA A 169 -7.16 -18.95 -16.64
C ALA A 169 -7.17 -17.48 -16.20
N GLU A 170 -7.40 -16.59 -17.16
CA GLU A 170 -7.49 -15.14 -16.95
C GLU A 170 -8.69 -14.76 -16.08
N GLY A 171 -8.48 -13.82 -15.15
CA GLY A 171 -9.58 -13.22 -14.39
C GLY A 171 -10.54 -12.47 -15.30
N ILE A 172 -11.84 -12.63 -15.09
CA ILE A 172 -12.86 -12.00 -15.95
C ILE A 172 -13.15 -10.54 -15.61
N ALA A 173 -12.47 -9.93 -14.64
CA ALA A 173 -12.67 -8.53 -14.24
C ALA A 173 -11.42 -7.96 -13.55
N ASP A 174 -11.47 -6.67 -13.22
CA ASP A 174 -10.35 -5.89 -12.70
C ASP A 174 -9.75 -6.49 -11.42
N SER A 175 -8.43 -6.39 -11.32
CA SER A 175 -7.63 -6.72 -10.14
C SER A 175 -6.72 -5.56 -9.79
N VAL A 176 -6.73 -5.17 -8.52
CA VAL A 176 -6.11 -3.94 -8.03
C VAL A 176 -5.40 -4.17 -6.69
N ALA A 177 -4.66 -3.15 -6.29
CA ALA A 177 -3.91 -2.94 -5.05
C ALA A 177 -3.03 -4.12 -4.63
N PRO A 178 -1.97 -4.44 -5.41
CA PRO A 178 -1.08 -5.52 -5.03
C PRO A 178 -0.24 -5.15 -3.81
N SER A 179 -0.06 -6.12 -2.92
CA SER A 179 0.91 -6.12 -1.84
C SER A 179 1.71 -7.42 -1.92
N ILE A 180 3.03 -7.35 -1.77
CA ILE A 180 3.93 -8.48 -1.98
C ILE A 180 4.74 -8.79 -0.71
N SER A 181 4.84 -10.08 -0.39
CA SER A 181 5.63 -10.59 0.75
C SER A 181 7.14 -10.34 0.59
N ALA A 182 7.90 -10.44 1.68
CA ALA A 182 9.31 -10.06 1.73
C ALA A 182 10.20 -10.87 0.77
N ASP A 183 9.90 -12.16 0.60
CA ASP A 183 10.59 -13.05 -0.34
C ASP A 183 10.04 -12.97 -1.78
N GLY A 184 8.97 -12.19 -1.96
CA GLY A 184 8.27 -12.05 -3.23
C GLY A 184 7.29 -13.17 -3.55
N ARG A 185 7.16 -14.23 -2.73
CA ARG A 185 6.40 -15.44 -3.11
C ARG A 185 4.90 -15.23 -3.15
N PHE A 186 4.36 -14.57 -2.14
CA PHE A 186 2.93 -14.31 -2.00
C PHE A 186 2.59 -12.89 -2.42
N VAL A 187 1.53 -12.73 -3.21
CA VAL A 187 0.97 -11.43 -3.62
C VAL A 187 -0.49 -11.38 -3.21
N ALA A 188 -0.85 -10.46 -2.32
CA ALA A 188 -2.23 -10.13 -1.98
C ALA A 188 -2.74 -9.03 -2.92
N PHE A 189 -4.00 -9.10 -3.35
CA PHE A 189 -4.63 -8.12 -4.23
C PHE A 189 -6.15 -8.18 -4.11
N GLY A 190 -6.84 -7.08 -4.41
CA GLY A 190 -8.29 -7.08 -4.57
C GLY A 190 -8.69 -7.45 -6.00
N SER A 191 -9.84 -8.09 -6.18
CA SER A 191 -10.35 -8.40 -7.51
C SER A 191 -11.87 -8.39 -7.57
N PHE A 192 -12.40 -7.92 -8.70
CA PHE A 192 -13.81 -8.00 -9.08
C PHE A 192 -14.15 -9.31 -9.80
N ALA A 193 -13.15 -10.18 -10.03
CA ALA A 193 -13.29 -11.36 -10.86
C ALA A 193 -13.80 -12.58 -10.08
N ALA A 194 -15.03 -13.01 -10.38
CA ALA A 194 -15.68 -14.17 -9.77
C ALA A 194 -15.11 -15.55 -10.19
N ASN A 195 -14.02 -15.59 -10.97
CA ASN A 195 -13.47 -16.84 -11.52
C ASN A 195 -12.02 -17.13 -11.09
N LEU A 196 -11.42 -16.34 -10.19
CA LEU A 196 -10.07 -16.60 -9.69
C LEU A 196 -9.99 -17.84 -8.81
N VAL A 197 -11.09 -18.17 -8.12
CA VAL A 197 -11.27 -19.40 -7.34
C VAL A 197 -12.64 -20.02 -7.62
N PRO A 198 -12.79 -21.35 -7.50
CA PRO A 198 -14.10 -21.98 -7.57
C PRO A 198 -15.01 -21.54 -6.42
N GLY A 199 -16.30 -21.31 -6.72
CA GLY A 199 -17.30 -21.04 -5.70
C GLY A 199 -17.28 -19.62 -5.16
N ASP A 200 -16.68 -18.68 -5.89
CA ASP A 200 -16.89 -17.26 -5.67
C ASP A 200 -18.23 -16.82 -6.26
N THR A 201 -19.21 -16.55 -5.39
CA THR A 201 -20.62 -16.33 -5.79
C THR A 201 -21.33 -15.23 -5.00
N ASN A 202 -20.62 -14.36 -4.30
CA ASN A 202 -21.20 -13.27 -3.49
C ASN A 202 -21.47 -11.99 -4.31
N ASP A 203 -21.07 -11.96 -5.58
CA ASP A 203 -21.25 -10.80 -6.49
C ASP A 203 -20.64 -9.49 -5.95
N VAL A 204 -19.63 -9.58 -5.09
CA VAL A 204 -18.87 -8.45 -4.55
C VAL A 204 -17.36 -8.68 -4.77
N PRO A 205 -16.55 -7.62 -4.92
CA PRO A 205 -15.12 -7.78 -5.07
C PRO A 205 -14.45 -8.22 -3.76
N ASP A 206 -13.44 -9.06 -3.89
CA ASP A 206 -12.82 -9.82 -2.81
C ASP A 206 -11.31 -9.65 -2.76
N VAL A 207 -10.69 -9.99 -1.63
CA VAL A 207 -9.22 -10.03 -1.49
C VAL A 207 -8.74 -11.45 -1.76
N PHE A 208 -7.70 -11.56 -2.58
CA PHE A 208 -7.06 -12.81 -2.93
C PHE A 208 -5.57 -12.79 -2.60
N VAL A 209 -4.98 -13.98 -2.43
CA VAL A 209 -3.53 -14.19 -2.39
C VAL A 209 -3.13 -15.22 -3.44
N LYS A 210 -2.18 -14.84 -4.30
CA LYS A 210 -1.49 -15.76 -5.21
C LYS A 210 -0.21 -16.27 -4.56
N ASP A 211 -0.03 -17.59 -4.50
CA ASP A 211 1.29 -18.21 -4.27
C ASP A 211 1.98 -18.40 -5.62
N ARG A 212 2.96 -17.55 -5.92
CA ARG A 212 3.70 -17.57 -7.19
C ARG A 212 4.53 -18.84 -7.40
N LEU A 213 4.87 -19.55 -6.31
CA LEU A 213 5.64 -20.79 -6.41
C LEU A 213 4.76 -21.97 -6.86
N THR A 214 3.54 -22.06 -6.36
CA THR A 214 2.63 -23.20 -6.60
C THR A 214 1.53 -22.89 -7.61
N GLY A 215 1.29 -21.62 -7.91
CA GLY A 215 0.16 -21.14 -8.71
C GLY A 215 -1.15 -21.07 -7.93
N ALA A 216 -1.21 -21.53 -6.68
CA ALA A 216 -2.43 -21.56 -5.89
C ALA A 216 -2.98 -20.13 -5.66
N VAL A 217 -4.32 -20.01 -5.69
CA VAL A 217 -5.05 -18.79 -5.37
C VAL A 217 -5.95 -19.08 -4.18
N GLU A 218 -5.94 -18.18 -3.20
CA GLU A 218 -6.75 -18.24 -2.00
C GLU A 218 -7.57 -16.95 -1.91
N ARG A 219 -8.89 -17.04 -1.69
CA ARG A 219 -9.69 -15.89 -1.27
C ARG A 219 -9.56 -15.72 0.25
N VAL A 220 -9.15 -14.54 0.70
CA VAL A 220 -8.87 -14.26 2.11
C VAL A 220 -9.95 -13.44 2.83
N SER A 221 -10.83 -12.75 2.08
CA SER A 221 -12.03 -12.04 2.58
C SER A 221 -13.17 -13.01 2.94
N LEU A 222 -12.84 -14.04 3.71
CA LEU A 222 -13.76 -15.06 4.19
C LEU A 222 -13.81 -15.08 5.71
N THR A 223 -14.98 -15.45 6.26
CA THR A 223 -15.13 -15.79 7.67
C THR A 223 -14.13 -16.88 8.10
N ALA A 224 -13.97 -17.08 9.41
CA ALA A 224 -13.08 -18.12 9.95
C ALA A 224 -13.46 -19.55 9.51
N ASP A 225 -14.73 -19.80 9.22
CA ASP A 225 -15.25 -21.09 8.72
C ASP A 225 -15.40 -21.15 7.19
N GLY A 226 -14.98 -20.11 6.47
CA GLY A 226 -14.90 -20.10 5.00
C GLY A 226 -16.16 -19.62 4.27
N ALA A 227 -17.12 -19.02 4.98
CA ALA A 227 -18.26 -18.35 4.38
C ALA A 227 -17.86 -16.98 3.78
N GLN A 228 -18.58 -16.59 2.72
CA GLN A 228 -18.31 -15.36 1.97
C GLN A 228 -18.84 -14.12 2.68
N GLY A 229 -18.10 -13.01 2.55
CA GLY A 229 -18.58 -11.68 2.91
C GLY A 229 -19.80 -11.26 2.09
N ASP A 230 -20.66 -10.43 2.67
CA ASP A 230 -21.83 -9.81 2.03
C ASP A 230 -21.60 -8.37 1.55
N GLY A 231 -20.34 -7.92 1.53
CA GLY A 231 -19.92 -6.58 1.11
C GLY A 231 -18.49 -6.54 0.59
N ASP A 232 -18.16 -5.44 -0.08
CA ASP A 232 -16.91 -5.24 -0.82
C ASP A 232 -15.68 -5.35 0.09
N SER A 233 -14.64 -6.03 -0.42
CA SER A 233 -13.35 -6.20 0.26
C SER A 233 -12.23 -6.24 -0.78
N PHE A 234 -11.81 -5.09 -1.33
CA PHE A 234 -10.87 -5.11 -2.47
C PHE A 234 -9.74 -4.08 -2.41
N TRP A 235 -9.93 -2.96 -1.73
CA TRP A 235 -8.97 -1.87 -1.84
C TRP A 235 -7.84 -1.97 -0.81
N ASN A 236 -6.59 -1.91 -1.26
CA ASN A 236 -5.37 -1.84 -0.42
C ASN A 236 -5.26 -2.94 0.65
N PRO A 237 -5.34 -4.24 0.27
CA PRO A 237 -4.89 -5.29 1.18
C PRO A 237 -3.38 -5.17 1.42
N HIS A 238 -2.93 -5.59 2.61
CA HIS A 238 -1.51 -5.61 2.96
C HIS A 238 -1.10 -6.98 3.49
N ILE A 239 -0.02 -7.54 2.94
CA ILE A 239 0.51 -8.84 3.35
C ILE A 239 1.76 -8.68 4.24
N SER A 240 1.85 -9.48 5.30
CA SER A 240 3.03 -9.57 6.17
C SER A 240 4.26 -10.13 5.43
N GLY A 241 5.44 -9.93 6.01
CA GLY A 241 6.72 -10.25 5.38
C GLY A 241 6.87 -11.75 5.06
N ASP A 242 6.36 -12.63 5.92
CA ASP A 242 6.36 -14.09 5.71
C ASP A 242 5.18 -14.58 4.86
N GLY A 243 4.26 -13.69 4.48
CA GLY A 243 3.06 -14.02 3.73
C GLY A 243 1.93 -14.62 4.55
N ARG A 244 2.04 -14.75 5.87
CA ARG A 244 1.05 -15.46 6.70
C ARG A 244 -0.21 -14.65 6.97
N PHE A 245 -0.04 -13.40 7.38
CA PHE A 245 -1.13 -12.49 7.72
C PHE A 245 -1.45 -11.57 6.56
N VAL A 246 -2.74 -11.40 6.26
CA VAL A 246 -3.26 -10.41 5.32
C VAL A 246 -4.21 -9.49 6.05
N ALA A 247 -3.93 -8.19 6.04
CA ALA A 247 -4.83 -7.15 6.52
C ALA A 247 -5.63 -6.58 5.36
N PHE A 248 -6.91 -6.31 5.59
CA PHE A 248 -7.80 -5.67 4.63
C PHE A 248 -8.92 -4.95 5.38
N TRP A 249 -9.63 -4.05 4.70
CA TRP A 249 -10.89 -3.52 5.21
C TRP A 249 -12.05 -4.07 4.38
N SER A 250 -13.24 -4.11 4.97
CA SER A 250 -14.42 -4.70 4.34
C SER A 250 -15.68 -3.94 4.71
N GLU A 251 -16.62 -3.85 3.77
CA GLU A 251 -17.99 -3.37 4.00
C GLU A 251 -18.93 -4.48 4.50
N ALA A 252 -18.46 -5.73 4.55
CA ALA A 252 -19.26 -6.89 4.90
C ALA A 252 -19.58 -6.94 6.39
N SER A 253 -20.88 -7.05 6.72
CA SER A 253 -21.39 -7.11 8.09
C SER A 253 -21.34 -8.52 8.70
N ASN A 254 -21.02 -9.52 7.88
CA ASN A 254 -21.12 -10.93 8.25
C ASN A 254 -19.76 -11.64 8.41
N LEU A 255 -18.64 -10.93 8.27
CA LEU A 255 -17.30 -11.53 8.36
C LEU A 255 -16.97 -12.05 9.77
N VAL A 256 -17.46 -11.36 10.80
CA VAL A 256 -17.36 -11.78 12.20
C VAL A 256 -18.69 -11.58 12.92
N PRO A 257 -18.99 -12.38 13.96
CA PRO A 257 -20.12 -12.10 14.82
C PRO A 257 -19.95 -10.77 15.56
N GLY A 258 -21.02 -9.98 15.66
CA GLY A 258 -21.02 -8.73 16.43
C GLY A 258 -20.54 -7.50 15.65
N ASP A 259 -20.36 -7.63 14.34
CA ASP A 259 -20.26 -6.49 13.42
C ASP A 259 -21.66 -5.92 13.15
N THR A 260 -21.97 -4.77 13.76
CA THR A 260 -23.33 -4.21 13.78
C THR A 260 -23.39 -2.70 13.54
N ASN A 261 -22.25 -2.04 13.35
CA ASN A 261 -22.17 -0.59 13.15
C ASN A 261 -22.59 -0.16 11.73
N GLY A 262 -22.62 -1.09 10.76
CA GLY A 262 -22.99 -0.81 9.37
C GLY A 262 -22.01 0.08 8.63
N VAL A 263 -20.73 0.09 9.03
CA VAL A 263 -19.65 0.85 8.39
C VAL A 263 -18.45 -0.05 8.13
N PRO A 264 -17.53 0.35 7.25
CA PRO A 264 -16.34 -0.43 6.97
C PRO A 264 -15.45 -0.69 8.19
N ASP A 265 -14.96 -1.92 8.29
CA ASP A 265 -14.11 -2.38 9.39
C ASP A 265 -12.80 -3.00 8.87
N VAL A 266 -11.77 -2.99 9.71
CA VAL A 266 -10.45 -3.56 9.39
C VAL A 266 -10.32 -4.96 9.97
N PHE A 267 -9.79 -5.87 9.17
CA PHE A 267 -9.62 -7.28 9.51
C PHE A 267 -8.20 -7.78 9.22
N VAL A 268 -7.80 -8.84 9.93
CA VAL A 268 -6.60 -9.63 9.62
C VAL A 268 -6.97 -11.11 9.48
N LYS A 269 -6.63 -11.70 8.34
CA LYS A 269 -6.71 -13.14 8.08
C LYS A 269 -5.36 -13.80 8.38
N ASP A 270 -5.35 -14.81 9.24
CA ASP A 270 -4.23 -15.74 9.37
C ASP A 270 -4.43 -16.90 8.38
N ARG A 271 -3.65 -16.90 7.29
CA ARG A 271 -3.77 -17.88 6.22
C ARG A 271 -3.35 -19.29 6.64
N GLN A 272 -2.59 -19.44 7.72
CA GLN A 272 -2.18 -20.75 8.21
C GLN A 272 -3.26 -21.42 9.06
N THR A 273 -4.01 -20.65 9.83
CA THR A 273 -5.02 -21.17 10.77
C THR A 273 -6.46 -20.97 10.27
N GLY A 274 -6.67 -20.09 9.30
CA GLY A 274 -7.97 -19.64 8.83
C GLY A 274 -8.64 -18.60 9.74
N ALA A 275 -8.02 -18.26 10.89
CA ALA A 275 -8.58 -17.31 11.84
C ALA A 275 -8.76 -15.93 11.20
N LEU A 276 -9.89 -15.30 11.50
CA LEU A 276 -10.20 -13.93 11.10
C LEU A 276 -10.38 -13.08 12.36
N GLU A 277 -9.66 -11.97 12.43
CA GLU A 277 -9.69 -11.03 13.55
C GLU A 277 -10.19 -9.68 13.06
N ARG A 278 -11.19 -9.10 13.72
CA ARG A 278 -11.56 -7.69 13.54
C ARG A 278 -10.65 -6.81 14.40
N ILE A 279 -10.05 -5.80 13.77
CA ILE A 279 -8.97 -4.97 14.32
C ILE A 279 -9.47 -3.60 14.77
N SER A 280 -10.50 -3.05 14.14
CA SER A 280 -11.12 -1.75 14.45
C SER A 280 -12.04 -1.80 15.68
N LEU A 281 -11.55 -2.37 16.78
CA LEU A 281 -12.23 -2.41 18.08
C LEU A 281 -11.46 -1.57 19.10
N ALA A 282 -12.14 -1.04 20.11
CA ALA A 282 -11.47 -0.46 21.27
C ALA A 282 -10.66 -1.51 22.07
N ASP A 283 -9.82 -1.06 23.01
CA ASP A 283 -8.95 -1.89 23.87
C ASP A 283 -9.64 -3.05 24.60
N GLN A 284 -10.95 -2.94 24.83
CA GLN A 284 -11.76 -3.96 25.51
C GLN A 284 -12.75 -4.67 24.57
N GLY A 285 -12.51 -4.59 23.26
CA GLY A 285 -13.31 -5.27 22.24
C GLY A 285 -14.64 -4.60 21.92
N ALA A 286 -14.87 -3.36 22.38
CA ALA A 286 -16.06 -2.60 21.99
C ALA A 286 -15.96 -2.20 20.52
N GLU A 287 -17.09 -2.29 19.81
CA GLU A 287 -17.22 -1.90 18.41
C GLU A 287 -16.96 -0.40 18.20
N GLY A 288 -16.16 -0.08 17.17
CA GLY A 288 -15.93 1.28 16.71
C GLY A 288 -17.22 1.90 16.16
N ASN A 289 -17.46 3.19 16.47
CA ASN A 289 -18.65 3.93 16.06
C ASN A 289 -18.50 4.68 14.72
N GLY A 290 -17.44 4.39 13.96
CA GLY A 290 -17.09 5.02 12.69
C GLY A 290 -16.27 4.09 11.81
N ALA A 291 -16.13 4.43 10.54
CA ALA A 291 -15.48 3.58 9.56
C ALA A 291 -13.96 3.52 9.76
N SER A 292 -13.35 2.37 9.48
CA SER A 292 -11.89 2.15 9.54
C SER A 292 -11.36 1.60 8.22
N TYR A 293 -10.20 2.09 7.76
CA TYR A 293 -9.69 1.78 6.42
C TYR A 293 -8.17 1.56 6.36
N ASN A 294 -7.75 0.98 5.22
CA ASN A 294 -6.38 0.95 4.70
C ASN A 294 -5.32 0.53 5.74
N PRO A 295 -5.39 -0.73 6.20
CA PRO A 295 -4.44 -1.25 7.16
C PRO A 295 -3.06 -1.49 6.55
N THR A 296 -2.01 -1.34 7.36
CA THR A 296 -0.65 -1.81 7.06
C THR A 296 -0.13 -2.67 8.21
N LEU A 297 0.69 -3.67 7.89
CA LEU A 297 1.25 -4.62 8.85
C LEU A 297 2.76 -4.39 9.05
N SER A 298 3.21 -4.58 10.28
CA SER A 298 4.60 -4.93 10.57
C SER A 298 5.01 -6.25 9.91
N ALA A 299 6.31 -6.51 9.78
CA ALA A 299 6.82 -7.65 9.01
C ALA A 299 6.40 -9.01 9.60
N ASP A 300 6.27 -9.11 10.92
CA ASP A 300 5.77 -10.30 11.62
C ASP A 300 4.23 -10.35 11.74
N GLY A 301 3.56 -9.29 11.28
CA GLY A 301 2.11 -9.12 11.35
C GLY A 301 1.56 -8.87 12.75
N ARG A 302 2.38 -8.59 13.78
CA ARG A 302 1.90 -8.33 15.15
C ARG A 302 1.24 -6.97 15.28
N LEU A 303 1.91 -5.94 14.80
CA LEU A 303 1.44 -4.56 14.82
C LEU A 303 0.74 -4.22 13.50
N LEU A 304 -0.40 -3.54 13.60
CA LEU A 304 -1.19 -3.08 12.48
C LEU A 304 -1.52 -1.59 12.64
N ALA A 305 -1.22 -0.78 11.62
CA ALA A 305 -1.62 0.63 11.58
C ALA A 305 -2.79 0.81 10.62
N PHE A 306 -3.76 1.64 10.98
CA PHE A 306 -4.94 1.94 10.17
C PHE A 306 -5.43 3.35 10.49
N TRP A 307 -6.35 3.88 9.68
CA TRP A 307 -7.05 5.10 10.06
C TRP A 307 -8.53 4.86 10.29
N SER A 308 -9.14 5.68 11.14
CA SER A 308 -10.52 5.51 11.56
C SER A 308 -11.22 6.84 11.80
N GLU A 309 -12.52 6.88 11.51
CA GLU A 309 -13.46 7.95 11.88
C GLU A 309 -14.06 7.73 13.27
N ALA A 310 -13.76 6.60 13.91
CA ALA A 310 -14.37 6.18 15.16
C ALA A 310 -13.74 6.87 16.37
N GLY A 311 -14.43 7.88 16.91
CA GLY A 311 -14.08 8.60 18.13
C GLY A 311 -14.20 7.82 19.44
N ASN A 312 -14.25 6.48 19.39
CA ASN A 312 -14.40 5.62 20.57
C ASN A 312 -13.41 4.44 20.62
N LEU A 313 -12.41 4.40 19.73
CA LEU A 313 -11.37 3.37 19.78
C LEU A 313 -10.47 3.55 21.01
N VAL A 314 -10.24 4.79 21.40
CA VAL A 314 -9.47 5.22 22.58
C VAL A 314 -10.16 6.41 23.26
N PRO A 315 -9.93 6.66 24.56
CA PRO A 315 -10.64 7.73 25.29
C PRO A 315 -10.21 9.16 24.96
N ASP A 316 -9.01 9.35 24.39
CA ASP A 316 -8.39 10.64 24.06
C ASP A 316 -8.74 11.15 22.65
N ASP A 317 -9.31 10.30 21.80
CA ASP A 317 -9.86 10.70 20.51
C ASP A 317 -11.15 11.52 20.69
N THR A 318 -11.03 12.82 20.51
CA THR A 318 -12.06 13.81 20.86
C THR A 318 -12.30 14.87 19.78
N ASN A 319 -11.60 14.78 18.64
CA ASN A 319 -11.61 15.81 17.59
C ASN A 319 -12.73 15.60 16.55
N GLY A 320 -13.27 14.38 16.43
CA GLY A 320 -14.25 14.02 15.40
C GLY A 320 -13.67 14.04 13.97
N ALA A 321 -12.36 13.83 13.83
CA ALA A 321 -11.65 13.75 12.56
C ALA A 321 -11.23 12.30 12.25
N LEU A 322 -10.62 12.10 11.08
CA LEU A 322 -9.92 10.87 10.77
C LEU A 322 -8.60 10.83 11.56
N ASP A 323 -8.33 9.72 12.23
CA ASP A 323 -7.13 9.55 13.04
C ASP A 323 -6.41 8.25 12.73
N VAL A 324 -5.10 8.25 12.95
CA VAL A 324 -4.23 7.09 12.75
C VAL A 324 -4.05 6.36 14.07
N PHE A 325 -4.29 5.05 14.02
CA PHE A 325 -4.17 4.15 15.15
C PHE A 325 -3.20 3.01 14.85
N VAL A 326 -2.53 2.51 15.89
CA VAL A 326 -1.79 1.23 15.85
C VAL A 326 -2.39 0.26 16.85
N ARG A 327 -2.73 -0.95 16.39
CA ARG A 327 -3.14 -2.05 17.25
C ARG A 327 -2.03 -3.07 17.40
N ASP A 328 -1.74 -3.49 18.63
CA ASP A 328 -0.96 -4.68 18.94
C ASP A 328 -1.90 -5.89 19.02
N ARG A 329 -1.84 -6.76 18.01
CA ARG A 329 -2.69 -7.96 17.94
C ARG A 329 -2.44 -8.96 19.07
N GLN A 330 -1.26 -8.93 19.70
CA GLN A 330 -0.94 -9.84 20.78
C GLN A 330 -1.58 -9.41 22.11
N THR A 331 -1.62 -8.10 22.38
CA THR A 331 -2.12 -7.56 23.65
C THR A 331 -3.54 -7.00 23.54
N GLY A 332 -3.99 -6.69 22.33
CA GLY A 332 -5.26 -6.03 22.05
C GLY A 332 -5.22 -4.51 22.19
N ALA A 333 -4.09 -3.94 22.64
CA ALA A 333 -3.93 -2.52 22.88
C ALA A 333 -3.96 -1.70 21.58
N VAL A 334 -4.59 -0.54 21.64
CA VAL A 334 -4.77 0.46 20.59
C VAL A 334 -4.10 1.75 21.03
N GLU A 335 -3.26 2.28 20.16
CA GLU A 335 -2.52 3.52 20.36
C GLU A 335 -3.00 4.56 19.35
N HIS A 336 -3.33 5.77 19.82
CA HIS A 336 -3.57 6.94 19.00
C HIS A 336 -2.23 7.54 18.57
N VAL A 337 -1.92 7.50 17.27
CA VAL A 337 -0.61 7.89 16.74
C VAL A 337 -0.59 9.34 16.26
N SER A 338 -1.70 9.85 15.72
CA SER A 338 -1.85 11.23 15.22
C SER A 338 -2.10 12.24 16.35
N LEU A 339 -1.27 12.22 17.38
CA LEU A 339 -1.31 13.17 18.49
C LEU A 339 -0.32 14.32 18.27
N ALA A 340 -0.70 15.51 18.72
CA ALA A 340 0.21 16.62 18.91
C ALA A 340 1.29 16.27 19.94
N ALA A 341 2.42 17.00 19.89
CA ALA A 341 3.54 16.76 20.80
C ALA A 341 3.19 16.87 22.29
N ASP A 342 2.13 17.59 22.64
CA ASP A 342 1.60 17.73 24.00
C ASP A 342 0.55 16.66 24.39
N GLY A 343 0.33 15.68 23.53
CA GLY A 343 -0.62 14.58 23.73
C GLY A 343 -2.08 14.93 23.42
N THR A 344 -2.36 16.12 22.87
CA THR A 344 -3.71 16.46 22.40
C THR A 344 -4.00 15.86 21.02
N ALA A 345 -5.27 15.59 20.73
CA ALA A 345 -5.69 15.10 19.42
C ALA A 345 -5.35 16.11 18.31
N SER A 346 -5.08 15.60 17.09
CA SER A 346 -4.86 16.45 15.93
C SER A 346 -6.06 17.35 15.63
N ASP A 347 -5.83 18.56 15.13
CA ASP A 347 -6.87 19.51 14.74
C ASP A 347 -7.35 19.34 13.27
N GLY A 348 -6.86 18.30 12.61
CA GLY A 348 -7.19 17.93 11.23
C GLY A 348 -7.08 16.42 11.00
N ALA A 349 -7.55 15.97 9.83
CA ALA A 349 -7.58 14.58 9.44
C ALA A 349 -6.17 14.01 9.20
N SER A 350 -5.94 12.79 9.67
CA SER A 350 -4.73 12.00 9.48
C SER A 350 -5.04 10.66 8.81
N TYR A 351 -4.28 10.27 7.79
CA TYR A 351 -4.55 9.08 6.98
C TYR A 351 -3.29 8.53 6.30
N SER A 352 -3.41 7.37 5.63
CA SER A 352 -2.31 6.69 4.90
C SER A 352 -1.10 6.31 5.76
N PRO A 353 -1.28 5.58 6.88
CA PRO A 353 -0.18 5.16 7.72
C PRO A 353 0.63 4.04 7.06
N THR A 354 1.94 4.05 7.29
CA THR A 354 2.86 2.96 6.96
C THR A 354 3.77 2.68 8.16
N LEU A 355 4.07 1.40 8.38
CA LEU A 355 4.92 0.93 9.46
C LEU A 355 6.34 0.63 8.97
N SER A 356 7.32 0.84 9.85
CA SER A 356 8.60 0.13 9.81
C SER A 356 8.40 -1.37 10.09
N ALA A 357 9.38 -2.21 9.74
CA ALA A 357 9.22 -3.66 9.82
C ALA A 357 9.00 -4.19 11.25
N ASP A 358 9.60 -3.53 12.24
CA ASP A 358 9.38 -3.79 13.67
C ASP A 358 8.17 -3.04 14.25
N GLY A 359 7.53 -2.21 13.44
CA GLY A 359 6.41 -1.34 13.79
C GLY A 359 6.75 -0.22 14.78
N ARG A 360 8.02 0.09 15.01
CA ARG A 360 8.46 1.16 15.92
C ARG A 360 8.11 2.55 15.41
N LEU A 361 8.40 2.79 14.13
CA LEU A 361 8.05 4.03 13.45
C LEU A 361 6.77 3.88 12.62
N VAL A 362 5.96 4.93 12.64
CA VAL A 362 4.78 5.14 11.77
C VAL A 362 5.02 6.39 10.95
N ALA A 363 4.79 6.36 9.64
CA ALA A 363 4.64 7.58 8.84
C ALA A 363 3.21 7.69 8.34
N PHE A 364 2.66 8.90 8.26
CA PHE A 364 1.30 9.15 7.80
C PHE A 364 1.18 10.56 7.21
N TRP A 365 0.08 10.83 6.54
CA TRP A 365 -0.27 12.15 6.07
C TRP A 365 -1.24 12.82 7.03
N SER A 366 -1.11 14.12 7.22
CA SER A 366 -2.08 14.88 8.02
C SER A 366 -2.29 16.29 7.50
N GLU A 367 -3.54 16.75 7.62
CA GLU A 367 -3.98 18.13 7.38
C GLU A 367 -3.90 18.98 8.65
N ALA A 368 -3.49 18.37 9.77
CA ALA A 368 -3.44 19.00 11.07
C ALA A 368 -2.26 19.96 11.21
N SER A 369 -2.54 21.16 11.74
CA SER A 369 -1.55 22.21 11.97
C SER A 369 -0.88 22.13 13.34
N ASN A 370 -1.43 21.30 14.24
CA ASN A 370 -0.96 21.21 15.63
C ASN A 370 -0.05 20.00 15.92
N LEU A 371 0.24 19.13 14.93
CA LEU A 371 1.09 17.96 15.15
C LEU A 371 2.53 18.32 15.48
N VAL A 372 3.08 19.35 14.83
CA VAL A 372 4.42 19.88 15.08
C VAL A 372 4.38 21.40 15.11
N ALA A 373 5.08 22.00 16.08
CA ALA A 373 5.16 23.44 16.21
C ALA A 373 5.74 24.10 14.95
N GLY A 374 5.04 25.11 14.43
CA GLY A 374 5.46 25.87 13.25
C GLY A 374 4.88 25.38 11.94
N ASP A 375 4.13 24.27 11.95
CA ASP A 375 3.30 23.92 10.81
C ASP A 375 2.17 24.95 10.66
N SER A 376 2.18 25.67 9.54
CA SER A 376 1.31 26.83 9.29
C SER A 376 0.99 27.01 7.81
N ASN A 377 1.33 26.01 6.99
CA ASN A 377 1.19 26.10 5.54
C ASN A 377 -0.26 25.80 5.06
N GLY A 378 -1.09 25.19 5.92
CA GLY A 378 -2.45 24.74 5.59
C GLY A 378 -2.49 23.71 4.47
N LYS A 379 -1.47 22.86 4.38
CA LYS A 379 -1.30 21.80 3.39
C LYS A 379 -1.28 20.43 4.07
N LEU A 380 -1.36 19.41 3.23
CA LEU A 380 -1.14 18.03 3.64
C LEU A 380 0.36 17.82 3.80
N ASP A 381 0.77 17.37 4.98
CA ASP A 381 2.17 17.12 5.31
C ASP A 381 2.41 15.65 5.69
N VAL A 382 3.67 15.22 5.60
CA VAL A 382 4.08 13.87 5.99
C VAL A 382 4.72 13.90 7.37
N PHE A 383 4.14 13.17 8.31
CA PHE A 383 4.60 13.07 9.68
C PHE A 383 5.21 11.70 9.95
N THR A 384 6.13 11.64 10.91
CA THR A 384 6.69 10.39 11.42
C THR A 384 6.67 10.37 12.93
N VAL A 385 6.14 9.31 13.52
CA VAL A 385 6.08 9.11 14.98
C VAL A 385 6.94 7.92 15.37
N ASP A 386 7.76 8.12 16.40
CA ASP A 386 8.54 7.07 17.05
C ASP A 386 7.83 6.59 18.31
N ARG A 387 7.22 5.40 18.22
CA ARG A 387 6.40 4.81 19.29
C ARG A 387 7.23 4.31 20.48
N SER A 388 8.56 4.36 20.39
CA SER A 388 9.46 4.02 21.50
C SER A 388 9.93 5.24 22.31
N ALA A 389 9.74 6.44 21.78
CA ALA A 389 10.04 7.66 22.51
C ALA A 389 8.94 7.92 23.56
N PRO A 390 9.28 8.35 24.79
CA PRO A 390 8.26 8.86 25.69
C PRO A 390 7.56 10.06 25.03
N ALA A 391 6.23 10.16 25.17
CA ALA A 391 5.50 11.37 24.83
C ALA A 391 6.24 12.55 25.49
N GLY A 392 6.63 13.53 24.67
CA GLY A 392 7.44 14.66 25.12
C GLY A 392 6.72 15.45 26.23
N PRO A 393 7.47 16.15 27.09
CA PRO A 393 6.90 16.98 28.16
C PRO A 393 6.15 18.22 27.64
#